data_AF-A0A8C2TU98-F1
#
_entry.id   AF-A0A8C2TU98-F1
#
_cell.length_a   1.000
_cell.length_b   1.000
_cell.length_c   1.000
_cell.angle_alpha   90.00
_cell.angle_beta   90.00
_cell.angle_gamma   90.00
#
_symmetry.space_group_name_H-M   'P 1'
#
loop_
_entity.id
_entity.type
_entity.pdbx_description
1 polymer ?
#
loop_
_entity_poly.entity_id
_entity_poly.type
_entity_poly.pdbx_seq_one_letter_code
_entity_poly.pdbx_strand_id
1 'polypeptide(L)'
;MAAFGRYKAQRLERADRSRSGALDERAAGVVRLLNRNEPFCTTSSCAGRIVLAQGRAVRSHGLPGAVPSDGMLYDGMPSGGMPSEGMPSDGMLYDGVPCAVPKRQCRWLLVSHEPCGQRDVMAALEKATGDVVFKFEPFVLHVMCRELQDAQLLHSVAMESGFKNSGITIGKGGKIMMAVRSAHCLEVPLSHMGKLMVSEEYIEFLVHVANQKMEENARRIDRFYKHLEAALEAAGGASSSPSTDTGQARAVYVRRRKRRTARVQDVLPSPERPNKELEPGDDPEGSLDIFAGITL
;
A
#
# COMPACT_ATOMS: atom_id res chain seq x y z
N MET A 1 -0.66 15.07 28.37
CA MET A 1 -0.33 13.82 29.12
C MET A 1 -1.56 13.13 29.72
N ALA A 2 -2.32 13.74 30.65
CA ALA A 2 -3.42 13.05 31.34
C ALA A 2 -4.53 12.46 30.44
N ALA A 3 -4.80 13.09 29.29
CA ALA A 3 -5.79 12.60 28.34
C ALA A 3 -5.36 11.29 27.62
N PHE A 4 -4.06 11.13 27.34
CA PHE A 4 -3.53 9.93 26.68
C PHE A 4 -3.59 8.71 27.62
N GLY A 5 -3.11 8.86 28.86
CA GLY A 5 -3.16 7.79 29.86
C GLY A 5 -4.57 7.26 30.11
N ARG A 6 -5.56 8.17 30.25
CA ARG A 6 -6.98 7.77 30.36
C ARG A 6 -7.49 7.03 29.12
N TYR A 7 -7.15 7.51 27.92
CA TYR A 7 -7.53 6.84 26.68
C TYR A 7 -6.93 5.43 26.60
N LYS A 8 -5.65 5.28 26.94
CA LYS A 8 -4.95 4.00 26.94
C LYS A 8 -5.58 3.00 27.91
N ALA A 9 -5.84 3.41 29.16
CA ALA A 9 -6.51 2.58 30.15
C ALA A 9 -7.89 2.10 29.64
N GLN A 10 -8.74 3.03 29.21
CA GLN A 10 -10.06 2.71 28.68
C GLN A 10 -10.01 1.79 27.45
N ARG A 11 -8.96 1.87 26.65
CA ARG A 11 -8.79 1.01 25.46
C ARG A 11 -8.40 -0.40 25.83
N LEU A 12 -7.45 -0.57 26.75
CA LEU A 12 -6.94 -1.87 27.16
C LEU A 12 -7.98 -2.68 27.97
N GLU A 13 -8.97 -2.00 28.57
CA GLU A 13 -10.12 -2.64 29.22
C GLU A 13 -11.17 -3.20 28.24
N ARG A 14 -11.16 -2.79 26.97
CA ARG A 14 -12.16 -3.23 25.99
C ARG A 14 -11.84 -4.62 25.45
N ALA A 15 -12.88 -5.42 25.25
CA ALA A 15 -12.79 -6.67 24.53
C ALA A 15 -12.31 -6.47 23.08
N ASP A 16 -11.60 -7.48 22.55
CA ASP A 16 -11.16 -7.50 21.16
C ASP A 16 -12.36 -7.47 20.21
N ARG A 17 -12.24 -6.67 19.15
CA ARG A 17 -13.26 -6.47 18.10
C ARG A 17 -12.85 -7.08 16.77
N SER A 18 -11.72 -7.80 16.73
CA SER A 18 -11.29 -8.57 15.57
C SER A 18 -12.34 -9.63 15.21
N ARG A 19 -12.42 -10.01 13.93
CA ARG A 19 -13.31 -11.10 13.49
C ARG A 19 -12.85 -12.47 14.01
N SER A 20 -11.57 -12.60 14.36
CA SER A 20 -11.00 -13.77 15.04
C SER A 20 -11.41 -13.88 16.51
N GLY A 21 -11.88 -12.78 17.12
CA GLY A 21 -12.24 -12.73 18.54
C GLY A 21 -11.06 -12.82 19.50
N ALA A 22 -9.84 -12.88 18.97
CA ALA A 22 -8.59 -12.99 19.72
C ALA A 22 -7.44 -12.31 18.97
N LEU A 23 -6.44 -11.89 19.77
CA LEU A 23 -5.18 -11.36 19.27
C LEU A 23 -4.37 -12.47 18.58
N ASP A 24 -3.97 -12.21 17.35
CA ASP A 24 -3.11 -13.09 16.56
C ASP A 24 -1.77 -13.33 17.29
N GLU A 25 -1.43 -14.59 17.57
CA GLU A 25 -0.29 -14.97 18.39
C GLU A 25 1.03 -14.43 17.84
N ARG A 26 1.19 -14.40 16.52
CA ARG A 26 2.41 -13.91 15.87
C ARG A 26 2.60 -12.41 16.04
N ALA A 27 1.51 -11.64 16.21
CA ALA A 27 1.58 -10.21 16.52
C ALA A 27 1.58 -9.93 18.04
N ALA A 28 1.30 -10.92 18.88
CA ALA A 28 1.04 -10.71 20.30
C ALA A 28 2.25 -10.18 21.06
N GLY A 29 3.47 -10.63 20.72
CA GLY A 29 4.71 -10.12 21.31
C GLY A 29 4.87 -8.62 21.12
N VAL A 30 4.73 -8.16 19.87
CA VAL A 30 4.82 -6.73 19.51
C VAL A 30 3.75 -5.90 20.22
N VAL A 31 2.50 -6.38 20.23
CA VAL A 31 1.38 -5.67 20.86
C VAL A 31 1.57 -5.54 22.36
N ARG A 32 2.03 -6.60 23.04
CA ARG A 32 2.33 -6.57 24.48
C ARG A 32 3.49 -5.64 24.79
N LEU A 33 4.57 -5.68 24.00
CA LEU A 33 5.75 -4.83 24.19
C LEU A 33 5.36 -3.34 24.11
N LEU A 34 4.61 -2.95 23.08
CA LEU A 34 4.15 -1.57 22.94
C LEU A 34 3.23 -1.13 24.09
N ASN A 35 2.23 -1.94 24.43
CA ASN A 35 1.26 -1.53 25.45
C ASN A 35 1.85 -1.47 26.86
N ARG A 36 2.94 -2.20 27.15
CA ARG A 36 3.69 -2.08 28.40
C ARG A 36 4.43 -0.74 28.53
N ASN A 37 4.78 -0.11 27.42
CA ASN A 37 5.49 1.16 27.40
C ASN A 37 4.52 2.34 27.42
N GLU A 38 4.68 3.27 28.38
CA GLU A 38 3.78 4.40 28.60
C GLU A 38 3.44 5.20 27.32
N PRO A 39 4.38 5.54 26.42
CA PRO A 39 4.07 6.40 25.26
C PRO A 39 3.23 5.76 24.14
N PHE A 40 2.93 4.45 24.20
CA PHE A 40 2.28 3.73 23.10
C PHE A 40 0.95 3.09 23.51
N CYS A 41 -0.01 3.09 22.58
CA CYS A 41 -1.29 2.38 22.73
C CYS A 41 -1.71 1.76 21.38
N THR A 42 -1.71 0.44 21.27
CA THR A 42 -2.16 -0.25 20.04
C THR A 42 -3.68 -0.14 19.88
N THR A 43 -4.16 0.08 18.66
CA THR A 43 -5.60 0.26 18.39
C THR A 43 -6.21 -0.79 17.46
N SER A 44 -5.40 -1.40 16.60
CA SER A 44 -5.78 -2.55 15.76
C SER A 44 -4.53 -3.25 15.24
N SER A 45 -4.57 -4.57 15.11
CA SER A 45 -3.47 -5.38 14.57
C SER A 45 -3.99 -6.60 13.79
N CYS A 46 -3.20 -7.08 12.84
CA CYS A 46 -3.39 -8.36 12.15
C CYS A 46 -1.99 -8.92 11.83
N ALA A 47 -1.69 -10.18 12.13
CA ALA A 47 -0.35 -10.73 11.82
C ALA A 47 -0.17 -11.00 10.33
N GLY A 48 -1.25 -11.16 9.57
CA GLY A 48 -1.23 -11.47 8.15
C GLY A 48 -2.25 -12.56 7.85
N ARG A 49 -2.81 -12.56 6.64
CA ARG A 49 -3.87 -13.51 6.28
C ARG A 49 -3.92 -13.81 4.80
N ILE A 50 -4.35 -15.02 4.48
CA ILE A 50 -4.78 -15.44 3.16
C ILE A 50 -6.30 -15.39 3.13
N VAL A 51 -6.86 -14.75 2.09
CA VAL A 51 -8.30 -14.51 1.96
C VAL A 51 -8.75 -14.85 0.54
N LEU A 52 -9.85 -15.60 0.43
CA LEU A 52 -10.68 -15.61 -0.78
C LEU A 52 -11.84 -14.66 -0.55
N ALA A 53 -11.83 -13.54 -1.26
CA ALA A 53 -12.88 -12.53 -1.18
C ALA A 53 -13.73 -12.58 -2.45
N GLN A 54 -15.04 -12.72 -2.27
CA GLN A 54 -16.01 -12.67 -3.35
C GLN A 54 -16.68 -11.29 -3.39
N GLY A 55 -16.59 -10.62 -4.54
CA GLY A 55 -17.40 -9.45 -4.91
C GLY A 55 -18.80 -9.85 -5.38
N ARG A 56 -19.69 -8.88 -5.59
CA ARG A 56 -21.07 -9.20 -5.99
C ARG A 56 -21.10 -9.91 -7.35
N ALA A 57 -21.93 -10.95 -7.48
CA ALA A 57 -22.33 -11.49 -8.78
C ALA A 57 -23.03 -10.39 -9.59
N VAL A 58 -22.51 -10.04 -10.77
CA VAL A 58 -23.28 -9.22 -11.71
C VAL A 58 -24.50 -10.05 -12.09
N ARG A 59 -25.68 -9.68 -11.57
CA ARG A 59 -26.93 -10.27 -12.04
C ARG A 59 -27.04 -9.93 -13.52
N SER A 60 -27.12 -10.93 -14.38
CA SER A 60 -27.46 -10.79 -15.79
C SER A 60 -28.94 -10.39 -15.92
N HIS A 61 -29.28 -9.18 -15.50
CA HIS A 61 -30.53 -8.52 -15.86
C HIS A 61 -30.19 -7.14 -16.41
N GLY A 62 -30.08 -7.07 -17.73
CA GLY A 62 -30.03 -5.85 -18.51
C GLY A 62 -28.72 -5.07 -18.41
N LEU A 63 -27.98 -4.99 -19.50
CA LEU A 63 -27.05 -3.89 -19.75
C LEU A 63 -27.80 -2.56 -19.53
N PRO A 64 -27.40 -1.68 -18.60
CA PRO A 64 -27.77 -0.29 -18.72
C PRO A 64 -26.82 0.30 -19.76
N GLY A 65 -27.34 0.47 -20.98
CA GLY A 65 -26.70 1.29 -21.99
C GLY A 65 -26.53 2.71 -21.46
N ALA A 66 -25.30 3.19 -21.48
CA ALA A 66 -24.92 4.59 -21.71
C ALA A 66 -23.39 4.68 -21.63
N VAL A 67 -22.72 4.41 -22.76
CA VAL A 67 -21.45 5.09 -23.02
C VAL A 67 -21.87 6.48 -23.49
N PRO A 68 -21.57 7.58 -22.78
CA PRO A 68 -21.83 8.91 -23.30
C PRO A 68 -21.02 9.09 -24.58
N SER A 69 -21.67 9.59 -25.63
CA SER A 69 -21.09 9.81 -26.95
C SER A 69 -20.03 10.92 -27.02
N ASP A 70 -19.73 11.58 -25.90
CA ASP A 70 -18.69 12.60 -25.83
C ASP A 70 -17.48 12.03 -25.08
N GLY A 71 -16.41 11.80 -25.83
CA GLY A 71 -15.19 11.13 -25.37
C GLY A 71 -14.52 11.78 -24.16
N MET A 72 -13.78 10.97 -23.40
CA MET A 72 -12.92 11.47 -22.33
C MET A 72 -11.74 12.27 -22.91
N LEU A 73 -11.56 13.51 -22.46
CA LEU A 73 -10.33 14.25 -22.70
C LEU A 73 -9.18 13.64 -21.87
N TYR A 74 -7.96 13.69 -22.42
CA TYR A 74 -6.78 12.94 -21.93
C TYR A 74 -6.33 13.26 -20.48
N ASP A 75 -6.90 14.27 -19.83
CA ASP A 75 -6.56 14.70 -18.46
C ASP A 75 -7.61 14.36 -17.39
N GLY A 76 -8.64 13.55 -17.69
CA GLY A 76 -9.43 12.85 -16.66
C GLY A 76 -10.32 13.71 -15.74
N MET A 77 -10.79 14.89 -16.18
CA MET A 77 -11.75 15.71 -15.44
C MET A 77 -13.12 15.79 -16.15
N PRO A 78 -14.25 15.56 -15.47
CA PRO A 78 -15.57 15.80 -16.05
C PRO A 78 -15.85 17.31 -16.17
N SER A 79 -16.46 17.71 -17.29
CA SER A 79 -16.76 19.10 -17.66
C SER A 79 -17.77 19.81 -16.73
N GLY A 80 -18.43 19.08 -15.82
CA GLY A 80 -19.47 19.60 -14.92
C GLY A 80 -19.01 20.14 -13.56
N GLY A 81 -17.71 20.06 -13.23
CA GLY A 81 -17.21 20.46 -11.90
C GLY A 81 -17.64 19.52 -10.75
N MET A 82 -17.08 19.76 -9.55
CA MET A 82 -17.32 18.93 -8.36
C MET A 82 -18.70 19.19 -7.74
N PRO A 83 -19.46 18.14 -7.32
CA PRO A 83 -20.74 18.33 -6.63
C PRO A 83 -20.55 18.92 -5.21
N SER A 84 -21.54 19.68 -4.75
CA SER A 84 -21.53 20.44 -3.48
C SER A 84 -21.74 19.59 -2.22
N GLU A 85 -22.12 18.31 -2.37
CA GLU A 85 -22.20 17.39 -1.23
C GLU A 85 -20.83 16.76 -0.97
N GLY A 86 -20.31 17.02 0.22
CA GLY A 86 -18.92 16.78 0.59
C GLY A 86 -18.41 15.34 0.39
N MET A 87 -17.09 15.24 0.25
CA MET A 87 -16.33 14.01 0.04
C MET A 87 -16.70 12.90 1.07
N PRO A 88 -16.92 11.65 0.63
CA PRO A 88 -17.05 10.52 1.56
C PRO A 88 -15.73 10.27 2.30
N SER A 89 -15.82 9.81 3.55
CA SER A 89 -14.69 9.62 4.46
C SER A 89 -13.71 8.48 4.08
N ASP A 90 -14.01 7.74 3.02
CA ASP A 90 -13.15 6.68 2.50
C ASP A 90 -12.27 7.26 1.38
N GLY A 91 -11.06 7.67 1.77
CA GLY A 91 -10.10 8.34 0.89
C GLY A 91 -9.80 7.58 -0.40
N MET A 92 -9.62 8.33 -1.49
CA MET A 92 -9.18 7.79 -2.78
C MET A 92 -7.84 7.05 -2.66
N LEU A 93 -7.75 5.88 -3.29
CA LEU A 93 -6.48 5.26 -3.66
C LEU A 93 -5.90 5.99 -4.89
N TYR A 94 -4.58 6.12 -4.96
CA TYR A 94 -3.87 7.02 -5.86
C TYR A 94 -3.88 6.67 -7.37
N ASP A 95 -4.58 5.62 -7.79
CA ASP A 95 -4.45 5.08 -9.16
C ASP A 95 -5.71 5.16 -10.04
N GLY A 96 -6.78 5.84 -9.61
CA GLY A 96 -7.95 6.06 -10.48
C GLY A 96 -8.68 4.79 -10.95
N VAL A 97 -8.28 3.61 -10.49
CA VAL A 97 -9.00 2.35 -10.70
C VAL A 97 -9.94 2.14 -9.51
N PRO A 98 -11.27 2.17 -9.72
CA PRO A 98 -12.20 1.85 -8.65
C PRO A 98 -12.07 0.38 -8.29
N CYS A 99 -11.53 0.07 -7.12
CA CYS A 99 -11.81 -1.19 -6.45
C CYS A 99 -13.30 -1.18 -6.08
N ALA A 100 -14.15 -1.66 -6.98
CA ALA A 100 -15.60 -1.57 -6.92
C ALA A 100 -16.24 -2.53 -5.91
N VAL A 101 -15.59 -2.79 -4.76
CA VAL A 101 -16.22 -3.57 -3.69
C VAL A 101 -16.13 -2.83 -2.35
N PRO A 102 -17.18 -2.09 -1.98
CA PRO A 102 -17.31 -1.54 -0.64
C PRO A 102 -17.22 -2.65 0.41
N LYS A 103 -16.47 -2.43 1.51
CA LYS A 103 -16.26 -3.41 2.60
C LYS A 103 -17.55 -4.02 3.18
N ARG A 104 -18.71 -3.37 3.01
CA ARG A 104 -20.03 -3.87 3.44
C ARG A 104 -20.62 -4.95 2.54
N GLN A 105 -20.01 -5.25 1.40
CA GLN A 105 -20.58 -6.11 0.35
C GLN A 105 -19.61 -7.22 -0.13
N CYS A 106 -18.46 -7.40 0.53
CA CYS A 106 -17.54 -8.53 0.30
C CYS A 106 -17.94 -9.75 1.14
N ARG A 107 -18.13 -10.91 0.51
CA ARG A 107 -18.24 -12.19 1.21
C ARG A 107 -16.87 -12.85 1.30
N TRP A 108 -16.42 -13.24 2.48
CA TRP A 108 -15.20 -14.03 2.65
C TRP A 108 -15.54 -15.51 2.51
N LEU A 109 -15.02 -16.15 1.47
CA LEU A 109 -15.18 -17.58 1.23
C LEU A 109 -14.17 -18.40 2.05
N LEU A 110 -12.98 -17.84 2.25
CA LEU A 110 -11.91 -18.41 3.06
C LEU A 110 -11.16 -17.26 3.75
N VAL A 111 -10.80 -17.47 5.02
CA VAL A 111 -9.80 -16.66 5.73
C VAL A 111 -8.92 -17.59 6.52
N SER A 112 -7.62 -17.51 6.30
CA SER A 112 -6.62 -18.21 7.09
C SER A 112 -5.59 -17.22 7.62
N HIS A 113 -5.31 -17.31 8.91
CA HIS A 113 -4.16 -16.64 9.53
C HIS A 113 -2.91 -17.51 9.46
N GLU A 114 -2.98 -18.73 8.94
CA GLU A 114 -1.86 -19.66 8.80
C GLU A 114 -1.67 -20.10 7.34
N PRO A 115 -0.53 -20.74 6.98
CA PRO A 115 -0.39 -21.35 5.66
C PRO A 115 -1.59 -22.22 5.31
N CYS A 116 -2.11 -22.09 4.09
CA CYS A 116 -3.28 -22.84 3.64
C CYS A 116 -2.90 -23.91 2.61
N GLY A 117 -3.69 -24.98 2.56
CA GLY A 117 -3.57 -26.00 1.52
C GLY A 117 -4.39 -25.65 0.27
N GLN A 118 -3.98 -26.16 -0.89
CA GLN A 118 -4.73 -26.03 -2.14
C GLN A 118 -6.17 -26.55 -2.00
N ARG A 119 -6.36 -27.66 -1.27
CA ARG A 119 -7.68 -28.27 -1.04
C ARG A 119 -8.67 -27.30 -0.38
N ASP A 120 -8.21 -26.51 0.60
CA ASP A 120 -9.07 -25.55 1.30
C ASP A 120 -9.51 -24.41 0.37
N VAL A 121 -8.59 -23.98 -0.50
CA VAL A 121 -8.85 -22.94 -1.51
C VAL A 121 -9.85 -23.45 -2.56
N MET A 122 -9.67 -24.67 -3.07
CA MET A 122 -10.59 -25.29 -4.03
C MET A 122 -11.99 -25.49 -3.43
N ALA A 123 -12.09 -26.04 -2.22
CA ALA A 123 -13.37 -26.24 -1.52
C ALA A 123 -14.11 -24.91 -1.21
N ALA A 124 -13.37 -23.81 -1.05
CA ALA A 124 -13.95 -22.48 -0.91
C ALA A 124 -14.42 -21.90 -2.26
N LEU A 125 -13.69 -22.17 -3.36
CA LEU A 125 -14.04 -21.73 -4.71
C LEU A 125 -15.30 -22.42 -5.25
N GLU A 126 -15.58 -23.67 -4.88
CA GLU A 126 -16.84 -24.35 -5.23
C GLU A 126 -18.10 -23.61 -4.75
N LYS A 127 -17.96 -22.78 -3.72
CA LYS A 127 -19.06 -21.97 -3.15
C LYS A 127 -19.19 -20.60 -3.80
N ALA A 128 -18.31 -20.28 -4.75
CA ALA A 128 -18.26 -18.99 -5.43
C ALA A 128 -19.43 -18.85 -6.41
N THR A 129 -20.04 -17.68 -6.43
CA THR A 129 -21.16 -17.35 -7.34
C THR A 129 -20.91 -16.08 -8.14
N GLY A 130 -19.70 -15.54 -8.10
CA GLY A 130 -19.34 -14.24 -8.67
C GLY A 130 -17.83 -14.07 -8.72
N ASP A 131 -17.38 -12.82 -8.78
CA ASP A 131 -15.96 -12.51 -8.93
C ASP A 131 -15.22 -12.81 -7.64
N VAL A 132 -14.18 -13.65 -7.73
CA VAL A 132 -13.37 -14.06 -6.58
C VAL A 132 -11.95 -13.55 -6.76
N VAL A 133 -11.40 -12.98 -5.70
CA VAL A 133 -10.02 -12.52 -5.62
C VAL A 133 -9.31 -13.29 -4.51
N PHE A 134 -8.17 -13.89 -4.84
CA PHE A 134 -7.26 -14.49 -3.89
C PHE A 134 -6.25 -13.45 -3.41
N LYS A 135 -6.18 -13.27 -2.09
CA LYS A 135 -5.39 -12.21 -1.47
C LYS A 135 -4.47 -12.77 -0.39
N PHE A 136 -3.23 -12.28 -0.37
CA PHE A 136 -2.40 -12.27 0.83
C PHE A 136 -2.28 -10.83 1.33
N GLU A 137 -2.71 -10.58 2.55
CA GLU A 137 -2.57 -9.30 3.23
C GLU A 137 -1.55 -9.43 4.36
N PRO A 138 -0.46 -8.64 4.37
CA PRO A 138 0.61 -8.78 5.37
C PRO A 138 0.24 -8.17 6.72
N PHE A 139 1.19 -8.23 7.65
CA PHE A 139 1.12 -7.57 8.96
C PHE A 139 0.70 -6.10 8.85
N VAL A 140 -0.26 -5.72 9.68
CA VAL A 140 -0.65 -4.32 9.88
C VAL A 140 -0.83 -4.05 11.37
N LEU A 141 -0.36 -2.88 11.81
CA LEU A 141 -0.48 -2.43 13.18
C LEU A 141 -0.73 -0.91 13.21
N HIS A 142 -1.71 -0.50 14.01
CA HIS A 142 -1.97 0.92 14.30
C HIS A 142 -1.67 1.22 15.76
N VAL A 143 -0.79 2.18 16.01
CA VAL A 143 -0.34 2.60 17.34
C VAL A 143 -0.63 4.08 17.51
N MET A 144 -1.39 4.42 18.54
CA MET A 144 -1.47 5.80 19.00
C MET A 144 -0.23 6.10 19.84
N CYS A 145 0.45 7.19 19.51
CA CYS A 145 1.64 7.67 20.22
C CYS A 145 1.31 8.88 21.08
N ARG A 146 2.00 9.01 22.21
CA ARG A 146 1.86 10.14 23.13
C ARG A 146 2.44 11.42 22.52
N GLU A 147 3.65 11.32 21.95
CA GLU A 147 4.37 12.43 21.32
C GLU A 147 4.82 12.09 19.90
N LEU A 148 5.24 13.11 19.15
CA LEU A 148 5.70 12.92 17.77
C LEU A 148 7.02 12.15 17.73
N GLN A 149 7.89 12.36 18.72
CA GLN A 149 9.17 11.67 18.87
C GLN A 149 8.97 10.16 19.03
N ASP A 150 7.96 9.75 19.81
CA ASP A 150 7.58 8.35 19.98
C ASP A 150 7.14 7.73 18.63
N ALA A 151 6.36 8.46 17.83
CA ALA A 151 5.94 8.02 16.51
C ALA A 151 7.11 7.96 15.51
N GLN A 152 8.05 8.90 15.58
CA GLN A 152 9.27 8.92 14.77
C GLN A 152 10.17 7.72 15.09
N LEU A 153 10.32 7.37 16.37
CA LEU A 153 11.03 6.16 16.81
C LEU A 153 10.43 4.91 16.15
N LEU A 154 9.12 4.71 16.30
CA LEU A 154 8.43 3.56 15.70
C LEU A 154 8.54 3.54 14.18
N HIS A 155 8.49 4.72 13.54
CA HIS A 155 8.63 4.83 12.09
C HIS A 155 10.02 4.39 11.61
N SER A 156 11.10 4.84 12.27
CA SER A 156 12.47 4.42 11.94
C SER A 156 12.64 2.91 12.11
N VAL A 157 12.20 2.37 13.26
CA VAL A 157 12.21 0.92 13.53
C VAL A 157 11.43 0.16 12.43
N ALA A 158 10.23 0.63 12.07
CA ALA A 158 9.43 0.01 11.01
C ALA A 158 10.13 0.03 9.64
N MET A 159 10.77 1.15 9.27
CA MET A 159 11.54 1.25 8.03
C MET A 159 12.69 0.25 7.98
N GLU A 160 13.43 0.11 9.08
CA GLU A 160 14.57 -0.79 9.20
C GLU A 160 14.16 -2.26 9.22
N SER A 161 12.95 -2.57 9.70
CA SER A 161 12.41 -3.94 9.71
C SER A 161 11.71 -4.36 8.41
N GLY A 162 11.59 -3.46 7.42
CA GLY A 162 11.03 -3.77 6.09
C GLY A 162 9.58 -3.35 5.87
N PHE A 163 9.02 -2.53 6.76
CA PHE A 163 7.65 -2.00 6.66
C PHE A 163 7.62 -0.65 5.94
N LYS A 164 8.08 -0.61 4.68
CA LYS A 164 8.31 0.62 3.90
C LYS A 164 7.06 1.50 3.64
N ASN A 165 5.86 0.95 3.81
CA ASN A 165 4.59 1.67 3.59
C ASN A 165 4.01 2.24 4.90
N SER A 166 4.81 2.24 5.96
CA SER A 166 4.45 2.80 7.25
C SER A 166 4.37 4.32 7.20
N GLY A 167 3.58 4.92 8.07
CA GLY A 167 3.42 6.37 8.09
C GLY A 167 2.75 6.90 9.34
N ILE A 168 2.97 8.19 9.59
CA ILE A 168 2.43 8.93 10.74
C ILE A 168 1.30 9.83 10.26
N THR A 169 0.20 9.87 11.00
CA THR A 169 -0.93 10.77 10.76
C THR A 169 -1.23 11.56 12.02
N ILE A 170 -1.41 12.87 11.89
CA ILE A 170 -1.83 13.76 12.98
C ILE A 170 -3.31 14.09 12.77
N GLY A 171 -4.16 13.49 13.58
CA GLY A 171 -5.61 13.70 13.55
C GLY A 171 -6.07 14.93 14.33
N LYS A 172 -7.38 15.18 14.29
CA LYS A 172 -8.04 16.23 15.09
C LYS A 172 -7.69 16.06 16.59
N GLY A 173 -7.48 17.19 17.27
CA GLY A 173 -7.11 17.21 18.69
C GLY A 173 -5.68 16.73 18.97
N GLY A 174 -4.79 16.76 17.96
CA GLY A 174 -3.37 16.39 18.13
C GLY A 174 -3.13 14.89 18.28
N LYS A 175 -4.09 14.03 17.90
CA LYS A 175 -3.96 12.58 17.99
C LYS A 175 -2.93 12.07 17.00
N ILE A 176 -1.80 11.58 17.50
CA ILE A 176 -0.71 11.03 16.66
C ILE A 176 -0.95 9.53 16.47
N MET A 177 -1.10 9.11 15.22
CA MET A 177 -1.30 7.71 14.84
C MET A 177 -0.15 7.26 13.97
N MET A 178 0.56 6.23 14.41
CA MET A 178 1.55 5.51 13.64
C MET A 178 0.91 4.25 13.03
N ALA A 179 1.09 4.06 11.73
CA ALA A 179 0.65 2.86 11.02
C ALA A 179 1.86 2.09 10.50
N VAL A 180 2.04 0.84 10.94
CA VAL A 180 3.08 -0.07 10.45
C VAL A 180 2.47 -0.95 9.36
N ARG A 181 2.98 -0.85 8.13
CA ARG A 181 2.44 -1.53 6.93
C ARG A 181 3.54 -1.92 5.94
N SER A 182 3.25 -2.92 5.12
CA SER A 182 4.16 -3.39 4.07
C SER A 182 3.48 -3.42 2.69
N ALA A 183 4.28 -3.32 1.62
CA ALA A 183 3.86 -3.59 0.24
C ALA A 183 3.80 -5.10 -0.09
N HIS A 184 4.14 -5.97 0.87
CA HIS A 184 4.24 -7.43 0.70
C HIS A 184 2.87 -8.09 0.63
N CYS A 185 2.10 -7.77 -0.39
CA CYS A 185 0.77 -8.34 -0.64
C CYS A 185 0.79 -9.25 -1.87
N LEU A 186 -0.31 -9.97 -2.06
CA LEU A 186 -0.67 -10.67 -3.30
C LEU A 186 -2.16 -10.40 -3.52
N GLU A 187 -2.54 -10.10 -4.75
CA GLU A 187 -3.95 -9.91 -5.12
C GLU A 187 -4.14 -10.40 -6.54
N VAL A 188 -4.92 -11.47 -6.72
CA VAL A 188 -5.10 -12.13 -8.01
C VAL A 188 -6.58 -12.47 -8.22
N PRO A 189 -7.23 -11.98 -9.29
CA PRO A 189 -8.58 -12.41 -9.64
C PRO A 189 -8.55 -13.86 -10.13
N LEU A 190 -9.39 -14.71 -9.56
CA LEU A 190 -9.51 -16.13 -9.93
C LEU A 190 -10.75 -16.42 -10.76
N SER A 191 -11.83 -15.66 -10.53
CA SER A 191 -13.12 -15.92 -11.17
C SER A 191 -13.74 -14.63 -11.68
N HIS A 192 -14.47 -14.73 -12.79
CA HIS A 192 -15.27 -13.65 -13.34
C HIS A 192 -16.67 -14.16 -13.67
N MET A 193 -17.70 -13.45 -13.21
CA MET A 193 -19.11 -13.84 -13.32
C MET A 193 -19.38 -15.27 -12.82
N GLY A 194 -18.67 -15.70 -11.77
CA GLY A 194 -18.79 -17.04 -11.19
C GLY A 194 -18.09 -18.15 -11.98
N LYS A 195 -17.49 -17.85 -13.14
CA LYS A 195 -16.66 -18.79 -13.89
C LYS A 195 -15.22 -18.70 -13.39
N LEU A 196 -14.63 -19.85 -13.04
CA LEU A 196 -13.20 -19.95 -12.75
C LEU A 196 -12.39 -19.70 -14.04
N MET A 197 -11.45 -18.77 -13.98
CA MET A 197 -10.67 -18.30 -15.12
C MET A 197 -9.24 -18.86 -15.16
N VAL A 198 -8.86 -19.66 -14.16
CA VAL A 198 -7.51 -20.19 -13.96
C VAL A 198 -7.53 -21.70 -13.79
N SER A 199 -6.41 -22.36 -14.10
CA SER A 199 -6.24 -23.80 -13.89
C SER A 199 -6.01 -24.13 -12.41
N GLU A 200 -6.24 -25.40 -12.04
CA GLU A 200 -5.93 -25.91 -10.70
C GLU A 200 -4.42 -25.85 -10.38
N GLU A 201 -3.57 -26.08 -11.39
CA GLU A 201 -2.11 -25.93 -11.29
C GLU A 201 -1.71 -24.49 -10.94
N TYR A 202 -2.36 -23.49 -11.55
CA TYR A 202 -2.10 -22.09 -11.22
C TYR A 202 -2.52 -21.76 -9.78
N ILE A 203 -3.61 -22.35 -9.29
CA ILE A 203 -4.04 -22.20 -7.90
C ILE A 203 -3.01 -22.81 -6.94
N GLU A 204 -2.45 -23.98 -7.27
CA GLU A 204 -1.36 -24.58 -6.49
C GLU A 204 -0.16 -23.63 -6.39
N PHE A 205 0.26 -23.06 -7.51
CA PHE A 205 1.33 -22.07 -7.56
C PHE A 205 1.01 -20.83 -6.71
N LEU A 206 -0.20 -20.28 -6.80
CA LEU A 206 -0.61 -19.13 -5.99
C LEU A 206 -0.60 -19.42 -4.49
N VAL A 207 -1.05 -20.61 -4.09
CA VAL A 207 -1.00 -21.06 -2.69
C VAL A 207 0.45 -21.16 -2.22
N HIS A 208 1.33 -21.73 -3.04
CA HIS A 208 2.76 -21.78 -2.74
C HIS A 208 3.36 -20.38 -2.53
N VAL A 209 3.09 -19.44 -3.46
CA VAL A 209 3.56 -18.04 -3.35
C VAL A 209 2.98 -17.34 -2.11
N ALA A 210 1.70 -17.53 -1.81
CA ALA A 210 1.07 -16.94 -0.63
C ALA A 210 1.66 -17.47 0.67
N ASN A 211 1.97 -18.77 0.75
CA ASN A 211 2.61 -19.38 1.91
C ASN A 211 4.05 -18.87 2.08
N GLN A 212 4.83 -18.74 1.00
CA GLN A 212 6.15 -18.07 1.05
C GLN A 212 6.05 -16.63 1.54
N LYS A 213 5.01 -15.89 1.10
CA LYS A 213 4.76 -14.53 1.57
C LYS A 213 4.40 -14.50 3.07
N MET A 214 3.62 -15.46 3.55
CA MET A 214 3.29 -15.63 4.97
C MET A 214 4.55 -15.82 5.82
N GLU A 215 5.47 -16.68 5.39
CA GLU A 215 6.73 -16.91 6.09
C GLU A 215 7.62 -15.66 6.15
N GLU A 216 7.84 -14.97 5.02
CA GLU A 216 8.63 -13.74 5.02
C GLU A 216 7.96 -12.64 5.86
N ASN A 217 6.63 -12.61 5.90
CA ASN A 217 5.90 -11.71 6.76
C ASN A 217 6.13 -12.01 8.25
N ALA A 218 6.18 -13.29 8.65
CA ALA A 218 6.57 -13.68 10.00
C ALA A 218 8.01 -13.23 10.33
N ARG A 219 8.97 -13.46 9.42
CA ARG A 219 10.36 -12.97 9.59
C ARG A 219 10.43 -11.45 9.75
N ARG A 220 9.58 -10.69 9.07
CA ARG A 220 9.48 -9.22 9.24
C ARG A 220 8.94 -8.82 10.60
N ILE A 221 7.92 -9.51 11.09
CA ILE A 221 7.37 -9.27 12.44
C ILE A 221 8.46 -9.53 13.49
N ASP A 222 9.20 -10.63 13.37
CA ASP A 222 10.28 -10.96 14.30
C ASP A 222 11.41 -9.92 14.29
N ARG A 223 11.83 -9.47 13.10
CA ARG A 223 12.80 -8.38 12.98
C ARG A 223 12.29 -7.08 13.60
N PHE A 224 11.01 -6.77 13.40
CA PHE A 224 10.38 -5.59 14.01
C PHE A 224 10.33 -5.67 15.52
N TYR A 225 9.97 -6.82 16.07
CA TYR A 225 10.00 -7.05 17.50
C TYR A 225 11.41 -6.78 18.08
N LYS A 226 12.45 -7.39 17.49
CA LYS A 226 13.84 -7.24 17.96
C LYS A 226 14.35 -5.79 17.89
N HIS A 227 14.11 -5.11 16.76
CA HIS A 227 14.52 -3.71 16.62
C HIS A 227 13.74 -2.80 17.57
N LEU A 228 12.45 -3.07 17.78
CA LEU A 228 11.63 -2.31 18.72
C LEU A 228 12.12 -2.49 20.16
N GLU A 229 12.41 -3.72 20.58
CA GLU A 229 12.94 -4.03 21.91
C GLU A 229 14.25 -3.26 22.16
N ALA A 230 15.21 -3.37 21.25
CA ALA A 230 16.49 -2.65 21.35
C ALA A 230 16.31 -1.12 21.37
N ALA A 231 15.41 -0.57 20.56
CA ALA A 231 15.15 0.87 20.50
C ALA A 231 14.54 1.41 21.81
N LEU A 232 13.68 0.64 22.46
CA LEU A 232 13.06 1.00 23.74
C LEU A 232 14.06 0.92 24.90
N GLU A 233 14.93 -0.09 24.90
CA GLU A 233 16.03 -0.22 25.88
C GLU A 233 17.01 0.96 25.78
N ALA A 234 17.41 1.33 24.57
CA ALA A 234 18.28 2.48 24.33
C ALA A 234 17.65 3.81 24.79
N ALA A 235 16.35 4.00 24.54
CA ALA A 235 15.63 5.19 24.98
C ALA A 235 15.48 5.27 26.51
N GLY A 236 15.33 4.12 27.19
CA GLY A 236 15.29 4.07 28.66
C GLY A 236 16.63 4.39 29.33
N GLY A 237 17.74 3.92 28.73
CA GLY A 237 19.10 4.14 29.24
C GLY A 237 19.64 5.57 29.06
N ALA A 238 19.14 6.33 28.08
CA ALA A 238 19.59 7.68 27.77
C ALA A 238 19.09 8.77 28.74
N SER A 239 18.25 8.42 29.73
CA SER A 239 17.70 9.37 30.71
C SER A 239 18.70 9.83 31.80
N SER A 240 19.98 9.41 31.74
CA SER A 240 20.98 9.68 32.78
C SER A 240 22.23 10.48 32.34
N SER A 241 22.29 11.05 31.13
CA SER A 241 23.35 12.02 30.81
C SER A 241 23.00 12.95 29.64
N PRO A 242 23.38 14.25 29.70
CA PRO A 242 23.12 15.19 28.62
C PRO A 242 24.16 15.03 27.51
N SER A 243 23.71 14.69 26.31
CA SER A 243 24.56 14.69 25.12
C SER A 243 24.49 16.04 24.40
N THR A 244 25.67 16.56 24.08
CA THR A 244 25.91 17.78 23.31
C THR A 244 25.58 17.58 21.84
N ASP A 245 24.76 18.48 21.32
CA ASP A 245 24.36 18.61 19.92
C ASP A 245 25.57 18.99 19.04
N THR A 246 25.81 18.22 17.97
CA THR A 246 26.64 18.65 16.84
C THR A 246 25.88 18.37 15.55
N GLY A 247 25.14 19.38 15.10
CA GLY A 247 24.44 19.37 13.83
C GLY A 247 25.40 19.28 12.65
N GLN A 248 25.32 18.17 11.90
CA GLN A 248 25.84 18.10 10.54
C GLN A 248 24.69 18.20 9.55
N ALA A 249 24.60 19.35 8.88
CA ALA A 249 23.69 19.58 7.77
C ALA A 249 24.03 18.66 6.60
N ARG A 250 23.15 17.70 6.30
CA ARG A 250 23.24 16.90 5.08
C ARG A 250 22.73 17.72 3.90
N ALA A 251 23.55 17.82 2.86
CA ALA A 251 23.25 18.52 1.62
C ALA A 251 21.93 18.04 1.01
N VAL A 252 20.99 18.96 0.83
CA VAL A 252 19.70 18.72 0.18
C VAL A 252 19.90 18.74 -1.33
N TYR A 253 19.39 17.73 -2.03
CA TYR A 253 19.35 17.68 -3.49
C TYR A 253 18.56 18.88 -4.04
N VAL A 254 19.25 19.79 -4.75
CA VAL A 254 18.62 20.93 -5.45
C VAL A 254 18.42 20.56 -6.91
N ARG A 255 17.17 20.31 -7.31
CA ARG A 255 16.79 20.06 -8.71
C ARG A 255 16.93 21.35 -9.53
N ARG A 256 17.96 21.44 -10.38
CA ARG A 256 18.23 22.59 -11.25
C ARG A 256 17.18 22.68 -12.38
N ARG A 257 16.16 23.54 -12.22
CA ARG A 257 15.24 23.91 -13.31
C ARG A 257 15.98 24.75 -14.37
N LYS A 258 16.19 24.19 -15.56
CA LYS A 258 16.69 24.91 -16.75
C LYS A 258 15.57 25.84 -17.26
N ARG A 259 15.59 27.12 -16.89
CA ARG A 259 14.73 28.15 -17.50
C ARG A 259 15.20 28.39 -18.93
N ARG A 260 14.38 28.05 -19.93
CA ARG A 260 14.46 28.63 -21.28
C ARG A 260 13.88 30.05 -21.18
N THR A 261 14.73 31.06 -21.22
CA THR A 261 14.30 32.45 -21.46
C THR A 261 14.12 32.64 -22.96
N ALA A 262 12.87 32.76 -23.39
CA ALA A 262 12.49 33.32 -24.67
C ALA A 262 12.39 34.84 -24.53
N ARG A 263 13.11 35.58 -25.37
CA ARG A 263 12.80 36.98 -25.77
C ARG A 263 13.22 37.17 -27.24
N VAL A 264 12.23 37.03 -28.12
CA VAL A 264 11.80 37.91 -29.24
C VAL A 264 12.50 39.30 -29.24
N GLN A 265 12.95 39.99 -30.30
CA GLN A 265 12.91 39.90 -31.78
C GLN A 265 13.95 40.90 -32.36
N ASP A 266 14.22 40.78 -33.68
CA ASP A 266 14.53 41.83 -34.67
C ASP A 266 15.97 42.08 -35.22
N VAL A 267 16.07 41.76 -36.52
CA VAL A 267 16.78 42.38 -37.67
C VAL A 267 18.29 42.10 -37.95
N LEU A 268 18.50 41.57 -39.16
CA LEU A 268 19.71 41.24 -39.96
C LEU A 268 20.58 42.48 -40.36
N PRO A 269 21.82 42.38 -40.91
CA PRO A 269 22.29 41.35 -41.87
C PRO A 269 23.72 40.77 -41.72
N SER A 270 23.92 39.63 -42.43
CA SER A 270 25.17 38.88 -42.77
C SER A 270 26.23 39.70 -43.54
N PRO A 271 27.39 39.14 -44.04
CA PRO A 271 27.96 37.78 -43.99
C PRO A 271 29.46 37.76 -43.55
N GLU A 272 30.11 36.61 -43.38
CA GLU A 272 31.07 36.07 -44.36
C GLU A 272 31.36 34.58 -44.08
N ARG A 273 31.31 33.74 -45.13
CA ARG A 273 31.94 32.42 -45.18
C ARG A 273 33.32 32.58 -45.84
N PRO A 274 34.28 31.65 -45.64
CA PRO A 274 34.35 30.53 -46.59
C PRO A 274 34.84 29.17 -46.03
N ASN A 275 34.31 28.10 -46.65
CA ASN A 275 34.96 26.84 -47.10
C ASN A 275 35.59 25.91 -46.05
N LYS A 276 35.40 24.58 -46.05
CA LYS A 276 35.36 23.56 -47.13
C LYS A 276 34.78 22.26 -46.51
N GLU A 277 33.77 21.65 -47.12
CA GLU A 277 33.80 20.34 -47.82
C GLU A 277 34.36 19.15 -47.02
N LEU A 278 33.53 18.13 -46.79
CA LEU A 278 33.66 16.77 -47.36
C LEU A 278 32.55 15.85 -46.80
N GLU A 279 31.60 15.47 -47.66
CA GLU A 279 30.80 14.24 -47.60
C GLU A 279 31.34 13.34 -48.73
N PRO A 280 31.39 12.00 -48.57
CA PRO A 280 30.27 11.13 -48.99
C PRO A 280 30.10 9.91 -48.05
N GLY A 281 29.03 9.12 -48.01
CA GLY A 281 27.87 8.88 -48.86
C GLY A 281 27.34 7.46 -48.56
N ASP A 282 26.09 7.21 -48.92
CA ASP A 282 25.40 5.92 -49.10
C ASP A 282 24.68 5.24 -47.91
N ASP A 283 23.40 5.64 -47.76
CA ASP A 283 22.22 4.79 -47.45
C ASP A 283 22.01 3.72 -48.56
N PRO A 284 21.31 2.56 -48.38
CA PRO A 284 19.91 2.54 -47.91
C PRO A 284 19.35 1.24 -47.23
N GLU A 285 18.09 1.38 -46.78
CA GLU A 285 17.00 0.37 -46.65
C GLU A 285 16.99 -0.66 -45.50
N GLY A 286 15.82 -0.74 -44.83
CA GLY A 286 15.46 -1.86 -43.95
C GLY A 286 14.32 -1.63 -42.96
N SER A 287 13.14 -1.21 -43.43
CA SER A 287 11.87 -1.31 -42.69
C SER A 287 11.58 -2.77 -42.28
N LEU A 288 11.05 -3.02 -41.07
CA LEU A 288 10.08 -4.10 -40.80
C LEU A 288 9.49 -4.04 -39.38
N ASP A 289 8.17 -3.81 -39.34
CA ASP A 289 7.25 -4.01 -38.21
C ASP A 289 7.24 -5.46 -37.70
N ILE A 290 7.29 -5.66 -36.38
CA ILE A 290 6.97 -6.95 -35.74
C ILE A 290 6.13 -6.70 -34.48
N PHE A 291 4.83 -6.44 -34.67
CA PHE A 291 3.79 -6.79 -33.70
C PHE A 291 2.51 -7.14 -34.46
N ALA A 292 2.42 -8.40 -34.89
CA ALA A 292 1.19 -9.00 -35.37
C ALA A 292 1.15 -10.49 -34.98
N GLY A 293 0.20 -10.81 -34.10
CA GLY A 293 -0.52 -12.07 -34.09
C GLY A 293 0.13 -13.28 -33.42
N ILE A 294 -0.44 -13.71 -32.29
CA ILE A 294 -0.77 -15.13 -32.10
C ILE A 294 -2.19 -15.20 -31.52
N THR A 295 -3.13 -15.54 -32.40
CA THR A 295 -4.42 -16.15 -32.08
C THR A 295 -4.35 -17.56 -32.67
N LEU A 296 -4.49 -18.56 -31.81
CA LEU A 296 -5.34 -19.75 -31.96
C LEU A 296 -5.27 -20.55 -30.65
#